data_AF-A0A9P0DUG5-F1
#
_entry.id   AF-A0A9P0DUG5-F1
#
_cell.length_a   1.000
_cell.length_b   1.000
_cell.length_c   1.000
_cell.angle_alpha   90.00
_cell.angle_beta   90.00
_cell.angle_gamma   90.00
#
_symmetry.space_group_name_H-M   'P 1'
#
loop_
_entity.id
_entity.type
_entity.pdbx_description
1 polymer ?
#
loop_
_entity_poly.entity_id
_entity_poly.type
_entity_poly.pdbx_seq_one_letter_code
_entity_poly.pdbx_strand_id
1 'polypeptide(L)'
;MREIKYTFNKKILTLALVGVIMVCSSCLIYLYNPLQLIVNKMSKIEPGNFLYGLWQAPPYAPTLKFYIFNVTNPEQFLRGEEKLNLTQVGPYCYREHLTHENASFNAEDGTITFNPLRKMTTYSECSIGNASVDTLLVPNIPLIGIQSFLADSSVITNIGFSTLSATLGAESFINLTIHEYLWGYSDKLVSIANQFVPSWIDFGTFGIFERLLSRDNGNNVTIALYPDRRKTRYPNILTQNETLADYHIINWNGKQGLPEWGYDGSDEAISSTKRCQLVEGAFDGTFYPRPMTKKSITLFRKAFCRPVSLQFVEEGYTKQGFRSFNYKMPNNMFASPEENKDNECFCFKGDCPGQGLQNIGPCYYDIPIVLSQPTFSILLER
;
A
#
# COMPACT_ATOMS: atom_id res chain seq x y z
N MET A 1 -38.99 -13.42 -83.85
CA MET A 1 -38.07 -12.97 -82.78
C MET A 1 -38.77 -11.87 -82.00
N ARG A 2 -39.15 -12.11 -80.73
CA ARG A 2 -39.62 -11.04 -79.83
C ARG A 2 -38.42 -10.50 -79.08
N GLU A 3 -38.04 -9.25 -79.33
CA GLU A 3 -37.09 -8.54 -78.49
C GLU A 3 -37.76 -8.24 -77.14
N ILE A 4 -37.30 -8.91 -76.08
CA ILE A 4 -37.68 -8.59 -74.71
C ILE A 4 -36.85 -7.36 -74.31
N LYS A 5 -37.47 -6.17 -74.36
CA LYS A 5 -36.90 -4.96 -73.74
C LYS A 5 -36.97 -5.10 -72.22
N TYR A 6 -35.86 -5.42 -71.59
CA TYR A 6 -35.70 -5.33 -70.14
C TYR A 6 -35.76 -3.85 -69.71
N THR A 7 -36.87 -3.42 -69.13
CA THR A 7 -36.96 -2.16 -68.40
C THR A 7 -36.20 -2.30 -67.08
N PHE A 8 -34.92 -1.92 -67.10
CA PHE A 8 -34.03 -2.01 -65.95
C PHE A 8 -34.47 -1.01 -64.86
N ASN A 9 -35.19 -1.50 -63.85
CA ASN A 9 -35.81 -0.65 -62.85
C ASN A 9 -34.77 -0.25 -61.79
N LYS A 10 -34.20 0.95 -61.92
CA LYS A 10 -33.16 1.48 -61.02
C LYS A 10 -33.50 1.34 -59.53
N LYS A 11 -34.79 1.39 -59.18
CA LYS A 11 -35.30 1.19 -57.81
C LYS A 11 -35.03 -0.22 -57.26
N ILE A 12 -35.14 -1.25 -58.11
CA ILE A 12 -34.88 -2.65 -57.73
C ILE A 12 -33.37 -2.85 -57.49
N LEU A 13 -32.53 -2.26 -58.34
CA LEU A 13 -31.07 -2.33 -58.16
C LEU A 13 -30.64 -1.64 -56.86
N THR A 14 -31.20 -0.46 -56.54
CA THR A 14 -30.88 0.23 -55.28
C THR A 14 -31.34 -0.58 -54.06
N LEU A 15 -32.50 -1.24 -54.12
CA LEU A 15 -32.98 -2.10 -53.03
C LEU A 15 -32.08 -3.33 -52.84
N ALA A 16 -31.67 -3.97 -53.94
CA ALA A 16 -30.75 -5.11 -53.89
C ALA A 16 -29.38 -4.70 -53.31
N LEU A 17 -28.83 -3.55 -53.72
CA LEU A 17 -27.57 -3.02 -53.20
C LEU A 17 -27.65 -2.71 -51.70
N VAL A 18 -28.74 -2.09 -51.25
CA VAL A 18 -28.98 -1.83 -49.82
C VAL A 18 -29.09 -3.14 -49.03
N GLY A 19 -29.76 -4.15 -49.59
CA GLY A 19 -29.84 -5.48 -49.00
C GLY A 19 -28.46 -6.14 -48.84
N VAL A 20 -27.62 -6.07 -49.88
CA VAL A 20 -26.23 -6.57 -49.81
C VAL A 20 -25.43 -5.83 -48.75
N ILE A 21 -25.53 -4.50 -48.67
CA ILE A 21 -24.84 -3.69 -47.65
C ILE A 21 -25.29 -4.11 -46.23
N MET A 22 -26.59 -4.32 -46.01
CA MET A 22 -27.10 -4.78 -44.72
C MET A 22 -26.56 -6.16 -44.33
N VAL A 23 -26.56 -7.13 -45.26
CA VAL A 23 -26.00 -8.47 -45.01
C VAL A 23 -24.50 -8.39 -44.74
N CYS A 24 -23.74 -7.65 -45.53
CA CYS A 24 -22.32 -7.45 -45.30
C CYS A 24 -22.05 -6.78 -43.94
N SER A 25 -22.83 -5.76 -43.57
CA SER A 25 -22.68 -5.09 -42.26
C SER A 25 -23.02 -6.03 -41.09
N SER A 26 -24.04 -6.87 -41.23
CA SER A 26 -24.41 -7.87 -40.23
C SER A 26 -23.31 -8.93 -40.06
N CYS A 27 -22.75 -9.44 -41.17
CA CYS A 27 -21.61 -10.35 -41.12
C CYS A 27 -20.38 -9.69 -40.46
N LEU A 28 -20.09 -8.43 -40.78
CA LEU A 28 -18.99 -7.69 -40.16
C LEU A 28 -19.20 -7.49 -38.65
N ILE A 29 -20.41 -7.13 -38.22
CA ILE A 29 -20.75 -6.97 -36.79
C ILE A 29 -20.63 -8.31 -36.05
N TYR A 30 -21.05 -9.41 -36.67
CA TYR A 30 -20.94 -10.75 -36.10
C TYR A 30 -19.47 -11.19 -35.95
N LEU A 31 -18.64 -10.97 -36.97
CA LEU A 31 -17.23 -11.37 -36.96
C LEU A 31 -16.35 -10.50 -36.06
N TYR A 32 -16.54 -9.18 -36.09
CA TYR A 32 -15.65 -8.24 -35.42
C TYR A 32 -16.19 -7.69 -34.10
N ASN A 33 -17.42 -8.05 -33.70
CA ASN A 33 -18.13 -7.58 -32.50
C ASN A 33 -17.66 -6.17 -32.06
N PRO A 34 -18.18 -5.09 -32.68
CA PRO A 34 -17.66 -3.73 -32.48
C PRO A 34 -17.66 -3.31 -31.01
N LEU A 35 -18.60 -3.84 -30.21
CA LEU A 35 -18.64 -3.62 -28.77
C LEU A 35 -17.39 -4.17 -28.08
N GLN A 36 -16.98 -5.40 -28.38
CA GLN A 36 -15.76 -5.98 -27.80
C GLN A 36 -14.51 -5.22 -28.23
N LEU A 37 -14.44 -4.74 -29.47
CA LEU A 37 -13.32 -3.90 -29.91
C LEU A 37 -13.24 -2.58 -29.15
N ILE A 38 -14.38 -1.91 -28.95
CA ILE A 38 -14.45 -0.67 -28.17
C ILE A 38 -14.08 -0.93 -26.72
N VAL A 39 -14.62 -1.99 -26.11
CA VAL A 39 -14.30 -2.39 -24.73
C VAL A 39 -12.82 -2.65 -24.59
N ASN A 40 -12.24 -3.49 -25.46
CA ASN A 40 -10.81 -3.83 -25.43
C ASN A 40 -9.91 -2.61 -25.64
N LYS A 41 -10.34 -1.64 -26.47
CA LYS A 41 -9.60 -0.38 -26.65
C LYS A 41 -9.69 0.50 -25.41
N MET A 42 -10.89 0.72 -24.88
CA MET A 42 -11.12 1.58 -23.71
C MET A 42 -10.58 0.99 -22.40
N SER A 43 -10.44 -0.34 -22.33
CA SER A 43 -9.97 -1.09 -21.16
C SER A 43 -8.45 -1.26 -21.10
N LYS A 44 -7.70 -0.67 -22.02
CA LYS A 44 -6.23 -0.63 -21.98
C LYS A 44 -5.77 0.61 -21.20
N ILE A 45 -4.76 0.42 -20.35
CA ILE A 45 -4.05 1.51 -19.71
C ILE A 45 -3.10 2.09 -20.75
N GLU A 46 -3.58 3.05 -21.52
CA GLU A 46 -2.79 3.84 -22.48
C GLU A 46 -3.27 5.30 -22.42
N PRO A 47 -2.39 6.29 -22.63
CA PRO A 47 -2.77 7.69 -22.59
C PRO A 47 -3.95 8.01 -23.52
N GLY A 48 -4.97 8.69 -22.99
CA GLY A 48 -6.19 9.04 -23.71
C GLY A 48 -7.33 8.01 -23.59
N ASN A 49 -7.08 6.81 -23.08
CA ASN A 49 -8.14 5.83 -22.81
C ASN A 49 -8.80 6.08 -21.45
N PHE A 50 -10.06 5.66 -21.33
CA PHE A 50 -10.85 5.81 -20.10
C PHE A 50 -10.19 5.13 -18.88
N LEU A 51 -9.70 3.89 -19.04
CA LEU A 51 -9.10 3.17 -17.92
C LEU A 51 -7.80 3.82 -17.43
N TYR A 52 -7.03 4.44 -18.33
CA TYR A 52 -5.84 5.20 -17.93
C TYR A 52 -6.22 6.40 -17.07
N GLY A 53 -7.29 7.14 -17.39
CA GLY A 53 -7.75 8.24 -16.56
C GLY A 53 -8.20 7.78 -15.15
N LEU A 54 -8.94 6.68 -15.07
CA LEU A 54 -9.33 6.08 -13.80
C LEU A 54 -8.14 5.57 -12.98
N TRP A 55 -7.13 5.02 -13.66
CA TRP A 55 -5.90 4.59 -13.02
C TRP A 55 -5.11 5.80 -12.51
N GLN A 56 -4.92 6.81 -13.36
CA GLN A 56 -4.11 8.00 -13.07
C GLN A 56 -4.65 8.79 -11.88
N ALA A 57 -5.97 8.93 -11.78
CA ALA A 57 -6.64 9.60 -10.66
C ALA A 57 -7.95 8.86 -10.32
N PRO A 58 -7.89 7.83 -9.47
CA PRO A 58 -9.08 7.06 -9.11
C PRO A 58 -10.14 7.96 -8.45
N PRO A 59 -11.44 7.79 -8.81
CA PRO A 59 -12.50 8.69 -8.35
C PRO A 59 -12.95 8.43 -6.91
N TYR A 60 -12.35 7.45 -6.23
CA TYR A 60 -12.65 7.13 -4.84
C TYR A 60 -11.65 7.81 -3.90
N ALA A 61 -12.15 8.31 -2.77
CA ALA A 61 -11.33 8.89 -1.71
C ALA A 61 -11.64 8.16 -0.40
N PRO A 62 -10.88 7.10 -0.04
CA PRO A 62 -11.18 6.34 1.15
C PRO A 62 -10.99 7.23 2.38
N THR A 63 -11.87 7.06 3.36
CA THR A 63 -11.82 7.80 4.62
C THR A 63 -11.01 7.02 5.65
N LEU A 64 -9.90 7.61 6.10
CA LEU A 64 -9.12 7.11 7.22
C LEU A 64 -9.69 7.71 8.51
N LYS A 65 -9.89 6.86 9.52
CA LYS A 65 -10.37 7.26 10.85
C LYS A 65 -9.28 6.95 11.87
N PHE A 66 -8.72 7.99 12.49
CA PHE A 66 -7.71 7.85 13.52
C PHE A 66 -8.36 7.78 14.90
N TYR A 67 -8.01 6.75 15.66
CA TYR A 67 -8.31 6.60 17.07
C TYR A 67 -6.97 6.53 17.80
N ILE A 68 -6.74 7.45 18.73
CA ILE A 68 -5.45 7.64 19.39
C ILE A 68 -5.64 7.38 20.88
N PHE A 69 -4.68 6.71 21.51
CA PHE A 69 -4.71 6.47 22.95
C PHE A 69 -4.02 7.63 23.69
N ASN A 70 -4.79 8.38 24.44
CA ASN A 70 -4.34 9.44 25.32
C ASN A 70 -3.97 8.87 26.70
N VAL A 71 -2.78 9.24 27.20
CA VAL A 71 -2.24 8.79 28.49
C VAL A 71 -2.84 9.62 29.63
N THR A 72 -3.29 8.97 30.71
CA THR A 72 -3.92 9.68 31.85
C THR A 72 -3.14 9.63 33.16
N ASN A 73 -2.15 8.74 33.31
CA ASN A 73 -1.35 8.58 34.54
C ASN A 73 0.18 8.49 34.25
N PRO A 74 0.75 9.46 33.51
CA PRO A 74 2.17 9.41 33.11
C PRO A 74 3.12 9.34 34.31
N GLU A 75 2.86 10.12 35.36
CA GLU A 75 3.72 10.26 36.53
C GLU A 75 3.75 8.98 37.38
N GLN A 76 2.57 8.39 37.64
CA GLN A 76 2.44 7.13 38.38
C GLN A 76 3.10 5.98 37.61
N PHE A 77 2.96 5.96 36.28
CA PHE A 77 3.62 4.99 35.43
C PHE A 77 5.15 5.12 35.49
N LEU A 78 5.69 6.34 35.38
CA LEU A 78 7.14 6.58 35.45
C LEU A 78 7.74 6.24 36.81
N ARG A 79 6.98 6.38 37.90
CA ARG A 79 7.38 5.93 39.25
C ARG A 79 7.24 4.43 39.48
N GLY A 80 6.66 3.69 38.52
CA GLY A 80 6.40 2.25 38.66
C GLY A 80 5.27 1.90 39.63
N GLU A 81 4.42 2.87 39.99
CA GLU A 81 3.31 2.71 40.93
C GLU A 81 2.11 2.01 40.27
N GLU A 82 1.83 2.35 39.01
CA GLU A 82 0.67 1.86 38.26
C GLU A 82 1.04 1.48 36.83
N LYS A 83 0.20 0.62 36.21
CA LYS A 83 0.26 0.39 34.76
C LYS A 83 -0.24 1.62 34.00
N LEU A 84 0.19 1.77 32.75
CA LEU A 84 -0.22 2.87 31.89
C LEU A 84 -1.72 2.82 31.61
N ASN A 85 -2.44 3.86 32.00
CA ASN A 85 -3.86 4.05 31.72
C ASN A 85 -4.03 4.86 30.44
N LEU A 86 -4.83 4.30 29.54
CA LEU A 86 -5.05 4.81 28.19
C LEU A 86 -6.54 5.08 27.97
N THR A 87 -6.85 6.20 27.33
CA THR A 87 -8.20 6.58 26.92
C THR A 87 -8.23 6.78 25.41
N GLN A 88 -9.15 6.10 24.72
CA GLN A 88 -9.24 6.23 23.26
C GLN A 88 -9.94 7.53 22.88
N VAL A 89 -9.31 8.32 22.01
CA VAL A 89 -9.78 9.61 21.52
C VAL A 89 -9.93 9.53 20.00
N GLY A 90 -11.14 9.81 19.48
CA GLY A 90 -11.44 9.77 18.05
C GLY A 90 -12.90 9.45 17.72
N PRO A 91 -13.26 9.36 16.43
CA PRO A 91 -12.36 9.41 15.29
C PRO A 91 -11.95 10.83 14.88
N TYR A 92 -10.74 10.96 14.36
CA TYR A 92 -10.33 12.11 13.53
C TYR A 92 -10.17 11.64 12.10
N CYS A 93 -10.89 12.24 11.17
CA CYS A 93 -11.06 11.70 9.83
C CYS A 93 -10.29 12.48 8.76
N TYR A 94 -9.69 11.76 7.83
CA TYR A 94 -9.01 12.29 6.66
C TYR A 94 -9.43 11.51 5.42
N ARG A 95 -9.43 12.16 4.26
CA ARG A 95 -9.61 11.51 2.95
C ARG A 95 -8.27 11.35 2.27
N GLU A 96 -7.97 10.13 1.83
CA GLU A 96 -6.81 9.85 0.98
C GLU A 96 -7.18 10.12 -0.48
N HIS A 97 -6.35 10.89 -1.17
CA HIS A 97 -6.42 11.12 -2.60
C HIS A 97 -5.18 10.51 -3.24
N LEU A 98 -5.38 9.49 -4.08
CA LEU A 98 -4.32 8.82 -4.81
C LEU A 98 -4.24 9.38 -6.23
N THR A 99 -3.01 9.66 -6.67
CA THR A 99 -2.69 10.02 -8.05
C THR A 99 -1.45 9.26 -8.49
N HIS A 100 -1.37 8.87 -9.76
CA HIS A 100 -0.19 8.28 -10.37
C HIS A 100 0.48 9.28 -11.30
N GLU A 101 1.68 9.71 -10.94
CA GLU A 101 2.46 10.72 -11.64
C GLU A 101 3.64 10.09 -12.40
N ASN A 102 4.21 10.82 -13.37
CA ASN A 102 5.41 10.44 -14.13
C ASN A 102 5.35 9.02 -14.74
N ALA A 103 4.20 8.66 -15.31
CA ALA A 103 4.00 7.36 -15.92
C ALA A 103 4.87 7.19 -17.19
N SER A 104 5.71 6.16 -17.21
CA SER A 104 6.54 5.75 -18.35
C SER A 104 6.16 4.34 -18.79
N PHE A 105 5.84 4.19 -20.08
CA PHE A 105 5.44 2.92 -20.68
C PHE A 105 6.63 2.24 -21.34
N ASN A 106 6.90 1.00 -20.97
CA ASN A 106 7.94 0.18 -21.56
C ASN A 106 7.28 -0.86 -22.46
N ALA A 107 7.22 -0.57 -23.76
CA ALA A 107 6.50 -1.40 -24.72
C ALA A 107 7.16 -2.77 -24.96
N GLU A 108 8.49 -2.84 -24.88
CA GLU A 108 9.27 -4.07 -25.06
C GLU A 108 8.88 -5.12 -24.00
N ASP A 109 8.91 -4.71 -22.74
CA ASP A 109 8.68 -5.58 -21.58
C ASP A 109 7.23 -5.57 -21.08
N GLY A 110 6.36 -4.78 -21.71
CA GLY A 110 4.94 -4.69 -21.39
C GLY A 110 4.66 -4.14 -19.99
N THR A 111 5.42 -3.14 -19.53
CA THR A 111 5.28 -2.55 -18.19
C THR A 111 4.96 -1.07 -18.22
N ILE A 112 4.52 -0.58 -17.07
CA ILE A 112 4.41 0.83 -16.78
C ILE A 112 5.09 1.11 -15.45
N THR A 113 5.95 2.12 -15.42
CA THR A 113 6.62 2.62 -14.22
C THR A 113 6.07 4.00 -13.87
N PHE A 114 5.75 4.25 -12.61
CA PHE A 114 5.10 5.50 -12.18
C PHE A 114 5.37 5.82 -10.71
N ASN A 115 4.99 7.03 -10.30
CA ASN A 115 5.04 7.50 -8.92
C ASN A 115 3.64 7.58 -8.31
N PRO A 116 3.28 6.72 -7.34
CA PRO A 116 2.04 6.91 -6.59
C PRO A 116 2.22 8.04 -5.58
N LEU A 117 1.36 9.05 -5.68
CA LEU A 117 1.29 10.18 -4.77
C LEU A 117 -0.04 10.15 -4.02
N ARG A 118 0.05 10.02 -2.70
CA ARG A 118 -1.07 10.02 -1.75
C ARG A 118 -1.08 11.32 -0.98
N LYS A 119 -2.16 12.07 -1.12
CA LYS A 119 -2.42 13.31 -0.37
C LYS A 119 -3.57 13.10 0.58
N MET A 120 -3.46 13.72 1.75
CA MET A 120 -4.48 13.60 2.79
C MET A 120 -5.13 14.95 2.99
N THR A 121 -6.46 14.97 3.02
CA THR A 121 -7.24 16.18 3.30
C THR A 121 -8.13 15.95 4.49
N THR A 122 -8.24 16.93 5.38
CA THR A 122 -9.11 16.88 6.56
C THR A 122 -10.57 16.61 6.19
N TYR A 123 -11.26 15.79 6.96
CA TYR A 123 -12.69 15.52 6.79
C TYR A 123 -13.44 15.77 8.10
N SER A 124 -13.80 17.04 8.33
CA SER A 124 -14.34 17.52 9.60
C SER A 124 -15.69 16.90 9.96
N GLU A 125 -16.58 16.64 8.98
CA GLU A 125 -17.92 16.07 9.25
C GLU A 125 -17.89 14.66 9.87
N CYS A 126 -16.82 13.91 9.65
CA CYS A 126 -16.62 12.58 10.22
C CYS A 126 -15.85 12.63 11.55
N SER A 127 -15.21 13.76 11.84
CA SER A 127 -14.34 13.92 13.00
C SER A 127 -15.15 14.33 14.23
N ILE A 128 -14.77 13.82 15.40
CA ILE A 128 -15.42 14.19 16.68
C ILE A 128 -15.08 15.63 17.12
N GLY A 129 -13.96 16.16 16.66
CA GLY A 129 -13.44 17.47 17.05
C GLY A 129 -12.47 18.04 16.02
N ASN A 130 -11.70 19.05 16.43
CA ASN A 130 -10.73 19.72 15.58
C ASN A 130 -9.32 19.24 15.91
N ALA A 131 -8.71 18.49 14.99
CA ALA A 131 -7.38 17.92 15.17
C ALA A 131 -6.28 18.96 15.47
N SER A 132 -6.45 20.21 15.04
CA SER A 132 -5.47 21.29 15.28
C SER A 132 -5.64 21.97 16.64
N VAL A 133 -6.69 21.63 17.40
CA VAL A 133 -6.99 22.23 18.72
C VAL A 133 -6.97 21.18 19.81
N ASP A 134 -7.56 20.01 19.55
CA ASP A 134 -7.67 18.94 20.53
C ASP A 134 -6.29 18.34 20.82
N THR A 135 -5.95 18.29 22.11
CA THR A 135 -4.63 17.89 22.61
C THR A 135 -4.62 16.47 23.17
N LEU A 136 -3.44 15.86 23.15
CA LEU A 136 -3.14 14.51 23.60
C LEU A 136 -1.88 14.55 24.45
N LEU A 137 -1.85 13.77 25.53
CA LEU A 137 -0.61 13.36 26.17
C LEU A 137 -0.19 12.00 25.61
N VAL A 138 0.98 11.96 24.97
CA VAL A 138 1.50 10.77 24.26
C VAL A 138 2.99 10.56 24.56
N PRO A 139 3.51 9.32 24.40
CA PRO A 139 4.95 9.08 24.52
C PRO A 139 5.77 9.92 23.55
N ASN A 140 6.94 10.38 23.99
CA ASN A 140 7.89 11.08 23.14
C ASN A 140 8.62 10.07 22.22
N ILE A 141 8.02 9.83 21.05
CA ILE A 141 8.52 8.83 20.09
C ILE A 141 9.95 9.13 19.61
N PRO A 142 10.34 10.37 19.25
CA PRO A 142 11.72 10.68 18.92
C PRO A 142 12.72 10.33 20.02
N LEU A 143 12.42 10.67 21.27
CA LEU A 143 13.27 10.33 22.41
C LEU A 143 13.44 8.81 22.53
N ILE A 144 12.34 8.05 22.50
CA ILE A 144 12.36 6.58 22.57
C ILE A 144 13.14 5.98 21.39
N GLY A 145 12.95 6.51 20.18
CA GLY A 145 13.66 6.07 18.98
C GLY A 145 15.16 6.24 19.09
N ILE A 146 15.63 7.40 19.54
CA ILE A 146 17.06 7.67 19.73
C ILE A 146 17.65 6.84 20.87
N GLN A 147 16.93 6.69 21.98
CA GLN A 147 17.36 5.82 23.08
C GLN A 147 17.50 4.36 22.62
N SER A 148 16.54 3.85 21.85
CA SER A 148 16.58 2.49 21.31
C SER A 148 17.74 2.30 20.32
N PHE A 149 17.99 3.28 19.45
CA PHE A 149 19.11 3.24 18.52
C PHE A 149 20.47 3.24 19.24
N LEU A 150 20.59 3.97 20.35
CA LEU A 150 21.81 4.07 21.15
C LEU A 150 21.95 2.98 22.22
N ALA A 151 20.97 2.10 22.39
CA ALA A 151 20.96 1.09 23.47
C ALA A 151 22.24 0.21 23.46
N ASP A 152 22.70 -0.18 22.27
CA ASP A 152 23.92 -1.00 22.08
C ASP A 152 25.21 -0.17 21.95
N SER A 153 25.13 1.16 22.08
CA SER A 153 26.29 2.05 22.01
C SER A 153 27.11 2.08 23.30
N SER A 154 28.30 2.67 23.25
CA SER A 154 29.17 2.79 24.42
C SER A 154 28.48 3.50 25.59
N VAL A 155 28.83 3.13 26.82
CA VAL A 155 28.29 3.75 28.05
C VAL A 155 28.50 5.29 28.03
N ILE A 156 29.63 5.75 27.51
CA ILE A 156 29.94 7.18 27.39
C ILE A 156 28.95 7.88 26.46
N THR A 157 28.63 7.26 25.31
CA THR A 157 27.61 7.76 24.38
C THR A 157 26.25 7.88 25.05
N ASN A 158 25.84 6.85 25.79
CA ASN A 158 24.55 6.82 26.50
C ASN A 158 24.47 7.86 27.63
N ILE A 159 25.56 8.09 28.37
CA ILE A 159 25.65 9.17 29.37
C ILE A 159 25.58 10.55 28.70
N GLY A 160 26.32 10.73 27.61
CA GLY A 160 26.30 11.96 26.82
C GLY A 160 24.89 12.30 26.32
N PHE A 161 24.20 11.31 25.74
CA PHE A 161 22.83 11.47 25.27
C PHE A 161 21.84 11.74 26.41
N SER A 162 21.96 11.03 27.54
CA SER A 162 21.11 11.27 28.73
C SER A 162 21.28 12.71 29.25
N THR A 163 22.52 13.19 29.32
CA THR A 163 22.83 14.56 29.74
C THR A 163 22.25 15.58 28.76
N LEU A 164 22.45 15.37 27.46
CA LEU A 164 21.90 16.23 26.41
C LEU A 164 20.36 16.30 26.51
N SER A 165 19.70 15.15 26.60
CA SER A 165 18.24 15.05 26.71
C SER A 165 17.71 15.83 27.92
N ALA A 166 18.36 15.67 29.09
CA ALA A 166 18.01 16.43 30.28
C ALA A 166 18.22 17.95 30.11
N THR A 167 19.34 18.38 29.52
CA THR A 167 19.61 19.81 29.27
C THR A 167 18.64 20.45 28.29
N LEU A 168 18.12 19.68 27.32
CA LEU A 168 17.12 20.15 26.36
C LEU A 168 15.70 20.19 26.92
N GLY A 169 15.49 19.60 28.11
CA GLY A 169 14.18 19.43 28.72
C GLY A 169 13.32 18.39 28.01
N ALA A 170 13.92 17.31 27.50
CA ALA A 170 13.19 16.24 26.85
C ALA A 170 12.44 15.39 27.90
N GLU A 171 11.12 15.38 27.81
CA GLU A 171 10.24 14.58 28.68
C GLU A 171 9.83 13.26 28.00
N SER A 172 9.56 12.22 28.80
CA SER A 172 9.12 10.90 28.31
C SER A 172 7.72 10.92 27.68
N PHE A 173 6.87 11.84 28.13
CA PHE A 173 5.56 12.11 27.57
C PHE A 173 5.48 13.58 27.20
N ILE A 174 4.84 13.88 26.08
CA ILE A 174 4.70 15.23 25.54
C ILE A 174 3.25 15.51 25.21
N ASN A 175 2.84 16.75 25.41
CA ASN A 175 1.51 17.23 25.06
C ASN A 175 1.54 17.77 23.62
N LEU A 176 0.73 17.21 22.74
CA LEU A 176 0.65 17.56 21.33
C LEU A 176 -0.79 17.70 20.89
N THR A 177 -1.07 18.56 19.93
CA THR A 177 -2.33 18.47 19.18
C THR A 177 -2.36 17.20 18.34
N ILE A 178 -3.56 16.75 17.97
CA ILE A 178 -3.71 15.57 17.10
C ILE A 178 -3.09 15.79 15.73
N HIS A 179 -3.18 17.01 15.22
CA HIS A 179 -2.57 17.39 13.96
C HIS A 179 -1.04 17.30 14.05
N GLU A 180 -0.44 17.85 15.10
CA GLU A 180 1.00 17.75 15.35
C GLU A 180 1.45 16.28 15.47
N TYR A 181 0.74 15.48 16.26
CA TYR A 181 1.07 14.07 16.46
C TYR A 181 1.07 13.28 15.13
N LEU A 182 0.06 13.49 14.28
CA LEU A 182 -0.08 12.77 13.01
C LEU A 182 0.83 13.32 11.90
N TRP A 183 0.92 14.64 11.76
CA TRP A 183 1.46 15.29 10.57
C TRP A 183 2.79 16.01 10.77
N GLY A 184 3.19 16.26 12.02
CA GLY A 184 4.49 16.86 12.30
C GLY A 184 4.46 17.86 13.44
N TYR A 185 5.40 17.71 14.36
CA TYR A 185 5.84 18.76 15.27
C TYR A 185 7.36 18.93 15.19
N SER A 186 7.82 20.11 15.60
CA SER A 186 9.26 20.38 15.71
C SER A 186 9.77 19.83 17.03
N ASP A 187 10.76 18.94 16.96
CA ASP A 187 11.43 18.38 18.12
C ASP A 187 12.93 18.72 18.10
N LYS A 188 13.48 19.13 19.25
CA LYS A 188 14.88 19.55 19.36
C LYS A 188 15.84 18.40 19.11
N LEU A 189 15.52 17.19 19.58
CA LEU A 189 16.35 16.00 19.37
C LEU A 189 16.34 15.58 17.90
N VAL A 190 15.18 15.65 17.24
CA VAL A 190 15.06 15.40 15.79
C VAL A 190 15.91 16.39 15.01
N SER A 191 15.85 17.67 15.34
CA SER A 191 16.63 18.72 14.66
C SER A 191 18.14 18.48 14.79
N ILE A 192 18.60 18.09 15.99
CA ILE A 192 20.00 17.74 16.25
C ILE A 192 20.37 16.45 15.48
N ALA A 193 19.56 15.41 15.55
CA ALA A 193 19.81 14.15 14.85
C ALA A 193 19.91 14.37 13.33
N ASN A 194 19.06 15.21 12.76
CA ASN A 194 19.12 15.57 11.35
C ASN A 194 20.41 16.30 10.97
N GLN A 195 20.91 17.17 11.83
CA GLN A 195 22.15 17.92 11.59
C GLN A 195 23.41 17.03 11.70
N PHE A 196 23.46 16.13 12.67
CA PHE A 196 24.67 15.36 12.98
C PHE A 196 24.68 13.94 12.41
N VAL A 197 23.51 13.35 12.15
CA VAL A 197 23.36 12.00 11.58
C VAL A 197 22.31 11.99 10.44
N PRO A 198 22.50 12.80 9.38
CA PRO A 198 21.53 12.92 8.28
C PRO A 198 21.34 11.62 7.49
N SER A 199 22.28 10.67 7.57
CA SER A 199 22.14 9.34 6.97
C SER A 199 21.10 8.47 7.66
N TRP A 200 20.74 8.81 8.90
CA TRP A 200 19.75 8.08 9.69
C TRP A 200 18.43 8.85 9.79
N ILE A 201 18.49 10.14 10.16
CA ILE A 201 17.31 11.01 10.28
C ILE A 201 17.43 12.14 9.26
N ASP A 202 16.68 12.07 8.17
CA ASP A 202 16.75 13.02 7.05
C ASP A 202 15.64 14.10 7.10
N PHE A 203 14.94 14.21 8.23
CA PHE A 203 13.77 15.06 8.41
C PHE A 203 13.90 16.03 9.60
N GLY A 204 13.30 17.23 9.46
CA GLY A 204 13.34 18.29 10.49
C GLY A 204 12.12 18.34 11.43
N THR A 205 11.01 17.70 11.07
CA THR A 205 9.80 17.58 11.90
C THR A 205 9.43 16.11 12.04
N PHE A 206 8.73 15.72 13.10
CA PHE A 206 8.28 14.34 13.31
C PHE A 206 6.77 14.26 13.42
N GLY A 207 6.12 13.50 12.56
CA GLY A 207 4.71 13.14 12.66
C GLY A 207 4.55 11.65 12.34
N ILE A 208 3.86 10.89 13.18
CA ILE A 208 3.86 9.43 13.05
C ILE A 208 3.27 8.99 11.70
N PHE A 209 2.17 9.62 11.27
CA PHE A 209 1.47 9.22 10.05
C PHE A 209 2.08 9.86 8.81
N GLU A 210 2.60 11.07 8.92
CA GLU A 210 3.39 11.67 7.85
C GLU A 210 4.63 10.80 7.54
N ARG A 211 5.30 10.21 8.56
CA ARG A 211 6.40 9.26 8.33
C ARG A 211 5.96 8.00 7.59
N LEU A 212 4.81 7.44 7.94
CA LEU A 212 4.22 6.31 7.21
C LEU A 212 3.92 6.67 5.75
N LEU A 213 3.40 7.87 5.48
CA LEU A 213 3.06 8.31 4.12
C LEU A 213 4.24 8.72 3.26
N SER A 214 5.25 9.36 3.85
CA SER A 214 6.49 9.72 3.15
C SER A 214 7.14 8.49 2.52
N ARG A 215 7.05 7.34 3.22
CA ARG A 215 7.51 6.04 2.75
C ARG A 215 6.72 5.51 1.55
N ASP A 216 5.48 5.93 1.33
CA ASP A 216 4.67 5.55 0.15
C ASP A 216 4.90 6.48 -1.05
N ASN A 217 5.01 7.80 -0.82
CA ASN A 217 5.03 8.80 -1.91
C ASN A 217 6.36 8.93 -2.66
N GLY A 218 7.48 8.52 -2.04
CA GLY A 218 8.83 8.67 -2.63
C GLY A 218 9.30 7.50 -3.48
N ASN A 219 8.42 6.86 -4.27
CA ASN A 219 8.74 5.58 -4.90
C ASN A 219 8.36 5.48 -6.37
N ASN A 220 9.14 4.67 -7.09
CA ASN A 220 8.90 4.24 -8.46
C ASN A 220 8.34 2.82 -8.43
N VAL A 221 7.10 2.66 -8.88
CA VAL A 221 6.41 1.36 -8.91
C VAL A 221 6.33 0.91 -10.35
N THR A 222 6.75 -0.32 -10.63
CA THR A 222 6.60 -0.93 -11.96
C THR A 222 5.55 -2.03 -11.88
N ILE A 223 4.51 -1.96 -12.69
CA ILE A 223 3.47 -3.00 -12.81
C ILE A 223 3.43 -3.61 -14.21
N ALA A 224 2.91 -4.83 -14.32
CA ALA A 224 2.69 -5.50 -15.60
C ALA A 224 1.41 -5.00 -16.28
N LEU A 225 1.50 -4.63 -17.56
CA LEU A 225 0.34 -4.46 -18.45
C LEU A 225 0.14 -5.66 -19.37
N TYR A 226 1.26 -6.28 -19.79
CA TYR A 226 1.29 -7.50 -20.61
C TYR A 226 2.24 -8.49 -19.94
N PRO A 227 1.76 -9.24 -18.93
CA PRO A 227 2.60 -10.08 -18.09
C PRO A 227 3.24 -11.25 -18.85
N ASP A 228 2.64 -11.67 -19.97
CA ASP A 228 3.14 -12.72 -20.87
C ASP A 228 4.49 -12.39 -21.55
N ARG A 229 4.85 -11.10 -21.62
CA ARG A 229 6.11 -10.63 -22.23
C ARG A 229 7.32 -10.77 -21.33
N ARG A 230 7.14 -11.13 -20.06
CA ARG A 230 8.23 -11.30 -19.10
C ARG A 230 8.13 -12.62 -18.35
N LYS A 231 9.28 -13.05 -17.84
CA LYS A 231 9.40 -14.21 -16.96
C LYS A 231 9.95 -13.72 -15.63
N THR A 232 9.37 -14.22 -14.54
CA THR A 232 9.91 -13.97 -13.21
C THR A 232 11.28 -14.65 -13.05
N ARG A 233 12.13 -14.09 -12.20
CA ARG A 233 13.36 -14.74 -11.71
C ARG A 233 13.08 -15.79 -10.62
N TYR A 234 11.85 -15.84 -10.10
CA TYR A 234 11.47 -16.68 -8.96
C TYR A 234 10.37 -17.71 -9.29
N PRO A 235 10.53 -18.55 -10.34
CA PRO A 235 9.47 -19.47 -10.81
C PRO A 235 9.12 -20.58 -9.80
N ASN A 236 10.01 -20.88 -8.85
CA ASN A 236 9.78 -21.89 -7.81
C ASN A 236 9.09 -21.30 -6.57
N ILE A 237 8.93 -19.98 -6.49
CA ILE A 237 8.37 -19.26 -5.33
C ILE A 237 7.03 -18.63 -5.71
N LEU A 238 6.98 -17.96 -6.87
CA LEU A 238 5.78 -17.29 -7.35
C LEU A 238 4.96 -18.23 -8.22
N THR A 239 3.64 -18.22 -8.00
CA THR A 239 2.72 -19.01 -8.80
C THR A 239 2.51 -18.38 -10.18
N GLN A 240 2.07 -19.18 -11.16
CA GLN A 240 1.65 -18.65 -12.47
C GLN A 240 0.53 -17.63 -12.35
N ASN A 241 -0.36 -17.79 -11.37
CA ASN A 241 -1.45 -16.84 -11.12
C ASN A 241 -0.95 -15.47 -10.65
N GLU A 242 0.17 -15.42 -9.93
CA GLU A 242 0.77 -14.16 -9.50
C GLU A 242 1.55 -13.50 -10.64
N THR A 243 2.30 -14.30 -11.41
CA THR A 243 3.20 -13.79 -12.46
C THR A 243 2.51 -13.46 -13.77
N LEU A 244 1.35 -14.07 -14.05
CA LEU A 244 0.54 -13.81 -15.24
C LEU A 244 -0.67 -12.90 -14.98
N ALA A 245 -0.83 -12.39 -13.75
CA ALA A 245 -1.91 -11.45 -13.45
C ALA A 245 -1.65 -10.07 -14.06
N ASP A 246 -2.64 -9.45 -14.67
CA ASP A 246 -2.52 -8.04 -15.05
C ASP A 246 -2.37 -7.16 -13.81
N TYR A 247 -1.57 -6.11 -13.92
CA TYR A 247 -1.35 -5.07 -12.91
C TYR A 247 -0.58 -5.50 -11.65
N HIS A 248 -0.05 -6.72 -11.60
CA HIS A 248 0.84 -7.10 -10.50
C HIS A 248 2.13 -6.26 -10.54
N ILE A 249 2.65 -5.97 -9.35
CA ILE A 249 3.93 -5.31 -9.13
C ILE A 249 5.04 -6.22 -9.62
N ILE A 250 5.97 -5.65 -10.36
CA ILE A 250 7.20 -6.28 -10.83
C ILE A 250 8.35 -5.93 -9.91
N ASN A 251 8.47 -4.65 -9.62
CA ASN A 251 9.49 -4.12 -8.74
C ASN A 251 9.03 -2.80 -8.14
N TRP A 252 9.71 -2.45 -7.07
CA TRP A 252 9.57 -1.21 -6.34
C TRP A 252 10.95 -0.59 -6.19
N ASN A 253 11.16 0.61 -6.71
CA ASN A 253 12.47 1.26 -6.79
C ASN A 253 13.54 0.35 -7.43
N GLY A 254 13.15 -0.42 -8.46
CA GLY A 254 14.03 -1.37 -9.16
C GLY A 254 14.27 -2.70 -8.43
N LYS A 255 13.73 -2.90 -7.22
CA LYS A 255 13.90 -4.14 -6.44
C LYS A 255 12.63 -4.99 -6.47
N GLN A 256 12.77 -6.32 -6.63
CA GLN A 256 11.62 -7.25 -6.65
C GLN A 256 11.23 -7.77 -5.26
N GLY A 257 11.99 -7.39 -4.23
CA GLY A 257 11.74 -7.70 -2.83
C GLY A 257 12.23 -6.61 -1.88
N LEU A 258 12.15 -6.90 -0.58
CA LEU A 258 12.37 -5.96 0.53
C LEU A 258 13.73 -6.20 1.21
N PRO A 259 14.73 -5.34 0.99
CA PRO A 259 16.03 -5.44 1.65
C PRO A 259 15.93 -5.45 3.17
N GLU A 260 14.95 -4.73 3.72
CA GLU A 260 14.66 -4.67 5.15
C GLU A 260 14.41 -6.05 5.77
N TRP A 261 13.99 -7.03 4.96
CA TRP A 261 13.76 -8.42 5.35
C TRP A 261 14.76 -9.40 4.76
N GLY A 262 15.94 -8.92 4.35
CA GLY A 262 17.04 -9.75 3.86
C GLY A 262 16.95 -10.14 2.38
N TYR A 263 16.16 -9.40 1.57
CA TYR A 263 16.21 -9.56 0.12
C TYR A 263 17.50 -8.96 -0.46
N ASP A 264 18.35 -9.82 -1.04
CA ASP A 264 19.60 -9.43 -1.70
C ASP A 264 19.41 -9.16 -3.21
N GLY A 265 18.59 -9.96 -3.89
CA GLY A 265 18.26 -9.78 -5.30
C GLY A 265 19.39 -10.15 -6.29
N SER A 266 20.54 -10.58 -5.77
CA SER A 266 21.63 -11.25 -6.51
C SER A 266 21.18 -12.60 -7.06
N ASP A 267 21.85 -13.09 -8.11
CA ASP A 267 21.51 -14.36 -8.74
C ASP A 267 21.83 -15.56 -7.83
N GLU A 268 22.86 -15.43 -6.99
CA GLU A 268 23.23 -16.42 -5.98
C GLU A 268 22.14 -16.58 -4.90
N ALA A 269 21.50 -15.48 -4.51
CA ALA A 269 20.48 -15.47 -3.47
C ALA A 269 19.08 -15.93 -3.95
N ILE A 270 18.88 -16.21 -5.24
CA ILE A 270 17.57 -16.62 -5.77
C ILE A 270 17.05 -17.88 -5.06
N SER A 271 17.93 -18.85 -4.83
CA SER A 271 17.57 -20.13 -4.20
C SER A 271 17.20 -20.01 -2.72
N SER A 272 17.80 -19.04 -2.01
CA SER A 272 17.55 -18.77 -0.58
C SER A 272 16.45 -17.75 -0.33
N THR A 273 15.95 -17.09 -1.39
CA THR A 273 14.89 -16.08 -1.29
C THR A 273 13.58 -16.74 -0.83
N LYS A 274 12.88 -16.12 0.11
CA LYS A 274 11.59 -16.56 0.62
C LYS A 274 10.44 -15.72 0.04
N ARG A 275 9.23 -16.29 -0.08
CA ARG A 275 8.04 -15.60 -0.65
C ARG A 275 7.68 -14.29 0.06
N CYS A 276 7.75 -14.28 1.38
CA CYS A 276 7.53 -13.14 2.28
C CYS A 276 8.42 -11.91 1.98
N GLN A 277 9.59 -12.11 1.37
CA GLN A 277 10.54 -11.04 1.04
C GLN A 277 10.18 -10.37 -0.29
N LEU A 278 9.43 -11.05 -1.17
CA LEU A 278 9.12 -10.58 -2.51
C LEU A 278 7.90 -9.66 -2.54
N VAL A 279 8.02 -8.56 -3.28
CA VAL A 279 6.91 -7.70 -3.68
C VAL A 279 6.39 -8.04 -5.07
N GLU A 280 7.20 -8.73 -5.89
CA GLU A 280 6.75 -9.24 -7.19
C GLU A 280 5.51 -10.14 -7.01
N GLY A 281 4.49 -9.93 -7.85
CA GLY A 281 3.21 -10.65 -7.80
C GLY A 281 2.18 -10.06 -6.84
N ALA A 282 2.53 -9.03 -6.05
CA ALA A 282 1.56 -8.28 -5.25
C ALA A 282 0.86 -7.19 -6.08
N PHE A 283 -0.22 -6.61 -5.55
CA PHE A 283 -0.94 -5.47 -6.13
C PHE A 283 -0.75 -4.22 -5.27
N ASP A 284 -0.75 -3.05 -5.91
CA ASP A 284 -0.65 -1.74 -5.24
C ASP A 284 -1.96 -1.30 -4.55
N GLY A 285 -3.04 -2.07 -4.77
CA GLY A 285 -4.38 -1.82 -4.24
C GLY A 285 -5.26 -0.94 -5.13
N THR A 286 -4.77 -0.51 -6.30
CA THR A 286 -5.55 0.31 -7.25
C THR A 286 -6.38 -0.57 -8.17
N PHE A 287 -5.71 -1.45 -8.91
CA PHE A 287 -6.32 -2.36 -9.88
C PHE A 287 -5.97 -3.81 -9.60
N TYR A 288 -6.82 -4.69 -10.11
CA TYR A 288 -6.74 -6.13 -9.94
C TYR A 288 -6.98 -6.83 -11.28
N PRO A 289 -6.50 -8.08 -11.45
CA PRO A 289 -6.61 -8.80 -12.72
C PRO A 289 -8.07 -9.06 -13.09
N ARG A 290 -8.32 -9.14 -14.40
CA ARG A 290 -9.64 -9.45 -14.97
C ARG A 290 -9.52 -10.71 -15.84
N PRO A 291 -10.25 -11.80 -15.54
CA PRO A 291 -11.23 -11.94 -14.46
C PRO A 291 -10.56 -12.10 -13.08
N MET A 292 -11.26 -11.62 -12.05
CA MET A 292 -10.89 -11.93 -10.66
C MET A 292 -11.09 -13.42 -10.35
N THR A 293 -10.25 -13.96 -9.47
CA THR A 293 -10.28 -15.38 -9.08
C THR A 293 -10.54 -15.54 -7.59
N LYS A 294 -11.11 -16.68 -7.16
CA LYS A 294 -11.32 -17.02 -5.74
C LYS A 294 -10.03 -17.42 -4.99
N LYS A 295 -8.86 -17.01 -5.50
CA LYS A 295 -7.56 -17.29 -4.89
C LYS A 295 -7.10 -16.11 -4.05
N SER A 296 -6.14 -16.33 -3.15
CA SER A 296 -5.55 -15.24 -2.37
C SER A 296 -4.92 -14.18 -3.26
N ILE A 297 -5.00 -12.94 -2.83
CA ILE A 297 -4.35 -11.79 -3.45
C ILE A 297 -3.38 -11.18 -2.46
N THR A 298 -2.23 -10.74 -2.92
CA THR A 298 -1.24 -10.08 -2.06
C THR A 298 -1.26 -8.59 -2.38
N LEU A 299 -1.38 -7.75 -1.35
CA LEU A 299 -1.25 -6.31 -1.47
C LEU A 299 0.11 -5.87 -0.98
N PHE A 300 0.67 -4.84 -1.60
CA PHE A 300 1.87 -4.20 -1.09
C PHE A 300 1.79 -2.69 -1.24
N ARG A 301 2.00 -2.02 -0.11
CA ARG A 301 2.35 -0.60 -0.01
C ARG A 301 3.61 -0.54 0.84
N LYS A 302 4.53 0.36 0.52
CA LYS A 302 5.78 0.47 1.28
C LYS A 302 5.53 0.85 2.75
N ALA A 303 4.46 1.58 3.01
CA ALA A 303 4.01 1.88 4.37
C ALA A 303 3.68 0.62 5.21
N PHE A 304 3.23 -0.47 4.58
CA PHE A 304 2.91 -1.71 5.30
C PHE A 304 4.15 -2.45 5.78
N CYS A 305 5.33 -2.09 5.29
CA CYS A 305 6.60 -2.75 5.57
C CYS A 305 6.67 -4.24 5.18
N ARG A 306 5.57 -4.89 4.74
CA ARG A 306 5.55 -6.26 4.22
C ARG A 306 4.43 -6.47 3.21
N PRO A 307 4.51 -7.52 2.37
CA PRO A 307 3.37 -7.97 1.57
C PRO A 307 2.25 -8.47 2.48
N VAL A 308 1.02 -8.05 2.19
CA VAL A 308 -0.20 -8.36 2.94
C VAL A 308 -1.04 -9.34 2.14
N SER A 309 -1.09 -10.60 2.57
CA SER A 309 -1.91 -11.62 1.89
C SER A 309 -3.36 -11.54 2.36
N LEU A 310 -4.29 -11.49 1.41
CA LEU A 310 -5.73 -11.51 1.65
C LEU A 310 -6.31 -12.81 1.08
N GLN A 311 -7.07 -13.52 1.91
CA GLN A 311 -7.72 -14.78 1.54
C GLN A 311 -9.16 -14.53 1.11
N PHE A 312 -9.60 -15.25 0.08
CA PHE A 312 -10.99 -15.23 -0.34
C PHE A 312 -11.89 -15.80 0.76
N VAL A 313 -13.01 -15.13 1.03
CA VAL A 313 -13.99 -15.55 2.02
C VAL A 313 -15.26 -16.01 1.34
N GLU A 314 -15.89 -15.13 0.57
CA GLU A 314 -17.20 -15.40 -0.03
C GLU A 314 -17.46 -14.52 -1.26
N GLU A 315 -18.42 -14.93 -2.06
CA GLU A 315 -18.99 -14.09 -3.11
C GLU A 315 -20.14 -13.26 -2.55
N GLY A 316 -20.30 -12.05 -3.08
CA GLY A 316 -21.41 -11.19 -2.71
C GLY A 316 -21.84 -10.31 -3.88
N TYR A 317 -22.67 -9.33 -3.54
CA TYR A 317 -23.08 -8.27 -4.44
C TYR A 317 -22.87 -6.92 -3.77
N THR A 318 -22.38 -5.96 -4.54
CA THR A 318 -22.31 -4.56 -4.12
C THR A 318 -23.72 -3.99 -3.97
N LYS A 319 -23.86 -2.85 -3.29
CA LYS A 319 -25.16 -2.15 -3.15
C LYS A 319 -25.77 -1.78 -4.51
N GLN A 320 -24.94 -1.64 -5.53
CA GLN A 320 -25.31 -1.34 -6.92
C GLN A 320 -25.60 -2.60 -7.76
N GLY A 321 -25.52 -3.81 -7.18
CA GLY A 321 -25.86 -5.07 -7.84
C GLY A 321 -24.71 -5.74 -8.60
N PHE A 322 -23.49 -5.20 -8.57
CA PHE A 322 -22.32 -5.86 -9.18
C PHE A 322 -21.83 -7.02 -8.31
N ARG A 323 -21.53 -8.18 -8.93
CA ARG A 323 -20.90 -9.32 -8.26
C ARG A 323 -19.56 -8.89 -7.65
N SER A 324 -19.31 -9.26 -6.40
CA SER A 324 -18.08 -8.98 -5.66
C SER A 324 -17.47 -10.27 -5.09
N PHE A 325 -16.16 -10.24 -4.91
CA PHE A 325 -15.42 -11.25 -4.15
C PHE A 325 -14.87 -10.59 -2.89
N ASN A 326 -15.24 -11.11 -1.73
CA ASN A 326 -14.82 -10.56 -0.45
C ASN A 326 -13.53 -11.26 -0.01
N TYR A 327 -12.51 -10.47 0.33
CA TYR A 327 -11.24 -10.96 0.85
C TYR A 327 -10.99 -10.42 2.25
N LYS A 328 -10.32 -11.20 3.09
CA LYS A 328 -9.93 -10.79 4.44
C LYS A 328 -8.49 -11.17 4.72
N MET A 329 -7.86 -10.38 5.58
CA MET A 329 -6.56 -10.73 6.15
C MET A 329 -6.73 -11.98 7.02
N PRO A 330 -5.87 -13.00 6.89
CA PRO A 330 -5.96 -14.18 7.74
C PRO A 330 -5.59 -13.84 9.19
N ASN A 331 -6.24 -14.52 10.15
CA ASN A 331 -6.03 -14.25 11.58
C ASN A 331 -4.58 -14.52 12.02
N ASN A 332 -3.90 -15.48 11.37
CA ASN A 332 -2.50 -15.83 11.66
C ASN A 332 -1.48 -14.97 10.90
N MET A 333 -1.88 -13.85 10.28
CA MET A 333 -0.95 -12.99 9.55
C MET A 333 0.15 -12.41 10.45
N PHE A 334 -0.18 -12.07 11.70
CA PHE A 334 0.77 -11.59 12.71
C PHE A 334 1.04 -12.65 13.79
N ALA A 335 0.77 -13.93 13.51
CA ALA A 335 1.10 -15.01 14.45
C ALA A 335 2.62 -15.22 14.55
N SER A 336 3.06 -15.87 15.63
CA SER A 336 4.48 -16.23 15.79
C SER A 336 4.93 -17.19 14.68
N PRO A 337 6.25 -17.29 14.41
CA PRO A 337 6.80 -18.26 13.46
C PRO A 337 6.42 -19.73 13.75
N GLU A 338 6.13 -20.05 15.01
CA GLU A 338 5.69 -21.38 15.45
C GLU A 338 4.30 -21.74 14.88
N GLU A 339 3.40 -20.77 14.84
CA GLU A 339 2.04 -20.93 14.29
C GLU A 339 2.00 -20.66 12.77
N ASN A 340 2.84 -19.74 12.29
CA ASN A 340 2.96 -19.40 10.88
C ASN A 340 4.43 -19.22 10.46
N LYS A 341 5.02 -20.27 9.88
CA LYS A 341 6.43 -20.29 9.45
C LYS A 341 6.79 -19.20 8.43
N ASP A 342 5.84 -18.72 7.64
CA ASP A 342 6.09 -17.63 6.70
C ASP A 342 6.50 -16.32 7.41
N ASN A 343 6.18 -16.19 8.71
CA ASN A 343 6.54 -15.02 9.50
C ASN A 343 7.99 -15.04 10.01
N GLU A 344 8.75 -16.13 9.83
CA GLU A 344 10.19 -16.16 10.14
C GLU A 344 10.97 -15.04 9.45
N CYS A 345 10.52 -14.62 8.26
CA CYS A 345 11.18 -13.56 7.48
C CYS A 345 11.09 -12.18 8.14
N PHE A 346 10.13 -12.02 9.05
CA PHE A 346 9.82 -10.77 9.71
C PHE A 346 10.43 -10.69 11.12
N CYS A 347 11.33 -11.63 11.44
CA CYS A 347 12.19 -11.54 12.61
C CYS A 347 13.39 -10.65 12.29
N PHE A 348 13.68 -9.71 13.18
CA PHE A 348 14.74 -8.73 12.98
C PHE A 348 15.84 -8.92 14.02
N LYS A 349 17.11 -9.00 13.57
CA LYS A 349 18.28 -9.24 14.44
C LYS A 349 18.14 -10.50 15.33
N GLY A 350 17.41 -11.51 14.85
CA GLY A 350 17.15 -12.75 15.59
C GLY A 350 15.98 -12.66 16.58
N ASP A 351 15.36 -11.50 16.74
CA ASP A 351 14.18 -11.31 17.57
C ASP A 351 12.89 -11.30 16.72
N CYS A 352 11.94 -12.15 17.11
CA CYS A 352 10.66 -12.28 16.44
C CYS A 352 9.59 -11.62 17.28
N PRO A 353 8.70 -10.79 16.70
CA PRO A 353 7.63 -10.18 17.46
C PRO A 353 6.73 -11.27 18.08
N GLY A 354 6.22 -10.98 19.28
CA GLY A 354 5.26 -11.85 19.95
C GLY A 354 3.97 -12.04 19.13
N GLN A 355 3.13 -12.99 19.55
CA GLN A 355 1.89 -13.29 18.85
C GLN A 355 1.02 -12.03 18.63
N GLY A 356 0.44 -11.88 17.45
CA GLY A 356 -0.43 -10.75 17.11
C GLY A 356 0.31 -9.43 16.85
N LEU A 357 1.65 -9.43 16.88
CA LEU A 357 2.51 -8.26 16.70
C LEU A 357 3.40 -8.40 15.46
N GLN A 358 3.78 -7.27 14.89
CA GLN A 358 4.71 -7.18 13.77
C GLN A 358 5.70 -6.04 14.03
N ASN A 359 6.99 -6.36 14.15
CA ASN A 359 8.03 -5.34 14.21
C ASN A 359 8.16 -4.66 12.83
N ILE A 360 8.10 -3.33 12.76
CA ILE A 360 8.32 -2.58 11.52
C ILE A 360 9.52 -1.64 11.60
N GLY A 361 10.28 -1.66 12.71
CA GLY A 361 11.50 -0.88 12.88
C GLY A 361 12.45 -0.91 11.68
N PRO A 362 12.71 -2.07 11.03
CA PRO A 362 13.60 -2.14 9.86
C PRO A 362 13.19 -1.23 8.69
N CYS A 363 11.89 -0.93 8.56
CA CYS A 363 11.37 -0.02 7.53
C CYS A 363 11.30 1.44 7.97
N TYR A 364 11.48 1.72 9.26
CA TYR A 364 11.25 3.01 9.91
C TYR A 364 12.42 3.39 10.82
N TYR A 365 13.61 3.46 10.24
CA TYR A 365 14.81 4.00 10.89
C TYR A 365 15.26 3.21 12.12
N ASP A 366 14.99 1.90 12.19
CA ASP A 366 15.28 1.05 13.36
C ASP A 366 14.63 1.56 14.67
N ILE A 367 13.63 2.45 14.58
CA ILE A 367 12.82 2.89 15.73
C ILE A 367 11.93 1.73 16.17
N PRO A 368 11.75 1.48 17.49
CA PRO A 368 11.01 0.33 18.01
C PRO A 368 9.49 0.48 17.83
N ILE A 369 9.03 0.42 16.58
CA ILE A 369 7.63 0.50 16.20
C ILE A 369 7.10 -0.90 15.92
N VAL A 370 5.97 -1.22 16.55
CA VAL A 370 5.28 -2.50 16.41
C VAL A 370 3.86 -2.26 15.92
N LEU A 371 3.43 -3.02 14.92
CA LEU A 371 2.04 -3.06 14.44
C LEU A 371 1.28 -4.19 15.11
N SER A 372 -0.01 -3.99 15.31
CA SER A 372 -0.96 -5.00 15.76
C SER A 372 -2.33 -4.77 15.10
N GLN A 373 -3.24 -5.73 15.26
CA GLN A 373 -4.65 -5.43 15.00
C GLN A 373 -5.19 -4.45 16.06
N PRO A 374 -6.22 -3.64 15.73
CA PRO A 374 -6.83 -2.73 16.69
C PRO A 374 -7.18 -3.43 18.01
N THR A 375 -6.94 -2.73 19.12
CA THR A 375 -7.15 -3.21 20.50
C THR A 375 -6.47 -4.54 20.84
N PHE A 376 -5.46 -4.95 20.07
CA PHE A 376 -4.81 -6.26 20.22
C PHE A 376 -5.82 -7.43 20.20
N SER A 377 -6.87 -7.35 19.37
CA SER A 377 -7.95 -8.35 19.30
C SER A 377 -7.46 -9.80 19.27
N ILE A 378 -6.40 -10.10 18.50
CA ILE A 378 -5.81 -11.44 18.42
C ILE A 378 -5.15 -11.89 19.73
N LEU A 379 -4.59 -10.97 20.52
CA LEU A 379 -3.96 -11.29 21.81
C LEU A 379 -4.98 -11.51 22.93
N LEU A 380 -6.18 -10.93 22.83
CA LEU A 380 -7.21 -10.99 23.86
C LEU A 380 -8.21 -12.15 23.66
N GLU A 381 -8.17 -12.84 22.52
CA GLU A 381 -9.00 -14.03 22.23
C GLU A 381 -8.41 -15.35 22.78
N ARG A 382 -7.29 -15.29 23.50
CA ARG A 382 -6.73 -16.39 24.31
C ARG A 382 -6.67 -15.98 25.77
#